data_AF-A0AA36D617-F1
#
_entry.id   AF-A0AA36D617-F1
#
_cell.length_a   1.000
_cell.length_b   1.000
_cell.length_c   1.000
_cell.angle_alpha   90.00
_cell.angle_beta   90.00
_cell.angle_gamma   90.00
#
_symmetry.space_group_name_H-M   'P 1'
#
loop_
_entity.id
_entity.type
_entity.pdbx_description
1 polymer ?
#
loop_
_entity_poly.entity_id
_entity_poly.type
_entity_poly.pdbx_seq_one_letter_code
_entity_poly.pdbx_strand_id
1 'polypeptide(L)'
;MGSDFVPLTLTEIMDGKRPENRPIRVLCEGVFDLFHIGHIGVLRQAKTAFPDIILVSGVNTDADVITYKGHGTVMSYSERLTSLENCRYVDEVLYDLPYVYDLEYLNRNQIDLVAHDDLPYIPSPDAPVEVLNFYDRFKV
;
A
#
# COMPACT_ATOMS: atom_id res chain seq x y z
N MET A 1 -22.90 -7.06 -6.82
CA MET A 1 -22.94 -7.31 -5.37
C MET A 1 -21.76 -6.56 -4.79
N GLY A 2 -21.98 -5.30 -4.39
CA GLY A 2 -20.94 -4.52 -3.71
C GLY A 2 -20.86 -5.00 -2.28
N SER A 3 -19.65 -5.31 -1.80
CA SER A 3 -19.44 -5.60 -0.38
C SER A 3 -19.79 -4.36 0.43
N ASP A 4 -20.54 -4.53 1.53
CA ASP A 4 -20.85 -3.49 2.54
C ASP A 4 -19.60 -3.10 3.36
N PHE A 5 -18.45 -2.96 2.70
CA PHE A 5 -17.20 -2.57 3.35
C PHE A 5 -17.25 -1.09 3.69
N VAL A 6 -17.15 -0.80 4.99
CA VAL A 6 -16.99 0.55 5.52
C VAL A 6 -15.59 0.62 6.14
N PRO A 7 -14.65 1.40 5.57
CA PRO A 7 -13.29 1.49 6.07
C PRO A 7 -13.27 2.12 7.48
N LEU A 8 -12.37 1.62 8.33
CA LEU A 8 -12.08 2.26 9.61
C LEU A 8 -11.21 3.51 9.39
N THR A 9 -11.55 4.59 10.07
CA THR A 9 -10.69 5.79 10.10
C THR A 9 -9.57 5.64 11.13
N LEU A 10 -8.49 6.41 10.96
CA LEU A 10 -7.40 6.47 11.92
C LEU A 10 -7.90 6.87 13.31
N THR A 11 -8.83 7.83 13.39
CA THR A 11 -9.43 8.29 14.64
C THR A 11 -10.20 7.17 15.35
N GLU A 12 -11.02 6.39 14.62
CA GLU A 12 -11.75 5.27 15.21
C GLU A 12 -10.81 4.19 15.75
N ILE A 13 -9.72 3.90 15.03
CA ILE A 13 -8.70 2.95 15.48
C ILE A 13 -8.02 3.44 16.76
N MET A 14 -7.60 4.71 16.80
CA MET A 14 -6.95 5.31 17.96
C MET A 14 -7.88 5.40 19.18
N ASP A 15 -9.17 5.65 18.96
CA ASP A 15 -10.20 5.70 19.99
C ASP A 15 -10.64 4.29 20.45
N GLY A 16 -10.15 3.22 19.81
CA GLY A 16 -10.58 1.84 20.08
C GLY A 16 -12.00 1.52 19.62
N LYS A 17 -12.59 2.36 18.76
CA LYS A 17 -13.95 2.23 18.22
C LYS A 17 -13.99 1.30 17.00
N ARG A 18 -13.41 0.11 17.11
CA ARG A 18 -13.45 -0.91 16.06
C ARG A 18 -14.41 -2.05 16.43
N PRO A 19 -15.13 -2.65 15.46
CA PRO A 19 -15.89 -3.87 15.71
C PRO A 19 -14.99 -4.97 16.31
N GLU A 20 -15.52 -5.73 17.26
CA GLU A 20 -14.79 -6.86 17.86
C GLU A 20 -14.35 -7.87 16.79
N ASN A 21 -13.11 -8.34 16.88
CA ASN A 21 -12.52 -9.34 15.97
C ASN A 21 -12.47 -8.92 14.48
N ARG A 22 -12.57 -7.63 14.16
CA ARG A 22 -12.30 -7.13 12.82
C ARG A 22 -10.84 -6.64 12.74
N PRO A 23 -9.96 -7.33 11.98
CA PRO A 23 -8.60 -6.88 11.79
C PRO A 23 -8.56 -5.57 10.99
N ILE A 24 -7.53 -4.76 11.23
CA ILE A 24 -7.27 -3.53 10.49
C ILE A 24 -6.48 -3.88 9.23
N ARG A 25 -7.04 -3.59 8.07
CA ARG A 25 -6.40 -3.88 6.77
C ARG A 25 -5.64 -2.66 6.29
N VAL A 26 -4.31 -2.77 6.28
CA VAL A 26 -3.40 -1.69 5.89
C VAL A 26 -2.79 -2.01 4.53
N LEU A 27 -2.91 -1.10 3.57
CA LEU A 27 -2.16 -1.17 2.30
C LEU A 27 -0.80 -0.48 2.46
N CYS A 28 0.29 -1.19 2.23
CA CYS A 28 1.61 -0.61 2.05
C CYS A 28 2.14 -0.95 0.67
N GLU A 29 2.25 0.06 -0.19
CA GLU A 29 2.61 -0.09 -1.59
C GLU A 29 3.99 0.47 -1.91
N GLY A 30 4.54 0.03 -3.04
CA GLY A 30 5.71 0.65 -3.62
C GLY A 30 6.26 -0.14 -4.80
N VAL A 31 7.34 0.37 -5.38
CA VAL A 31 8.02 -0.32 -6.48
C VAL A 31 8.71 -1.60 -5.99
N PHE A 32 9.35 -1.52 -4.82
CA PHE A 32 10.09 -2.62 -4.17
C PHE A 32 11.18 -3.26 -5.05
N ASP A 33 11.78 -2.48 -5.95
CA ASP A 33 12.95 -2.89 -6.73
C ASP A 33 14.19 -3.06 -5.84
N LEU A 34 15.06 -4.01 -6.17
CA LEU A 34 16.23 -4.39 -5.36
C LEU A 34 15.88 -4.56 -3.87
N PHE A 35 14.89 -5.41 -3.58
CA PHE A 35 14.27 -5.52 -2.26
C PHE A 35 15.26 -5.66 -1.09
N HIS A 36 15.29 -4.66 -0.21
CA HIS A 36 16.33 -4.51 0.81
C HIS A 36 15.77 -4.13 2.20
N ILE A 37 16.65 -4.01 3.19
CA ILE A 37 16.28 -3.76 4.60
C ILE A 37 15.42 -2.49 4.81
N GLY A 38 15.60 -1.46 3.97
CA GLY A 38 14.73 -0.28 3.99
C GLY A 38 13.25 -0.63 3.76
N HIS A 39 12.94 -1.36 2.69
CA HIS A 39 11.58 -1.84 2.40
C HIS A 39 11.04 -2.74 3.52
N ILE A 40 11.87 -3.65 4.02
CA ILE A 40 11.51 -4.54 5.14
C ILE A 40 11.19 -3.71 6.40
N GLY A 41 11.92 -2.63 6.64
CA GLY A 41 11.69 -1.71 7.76
C GLY A 41 10.34 -1.01 7.67
N VAL A 42 9.97 -0.50 6.48
CA VAL A 42 8.67 0.14 6.23
C VAL A 42 7.52 -0.86 6.42
N LEU A 43 7.62 -2.04 5.80
CA LEU A 43 6.61 -3.10 5.94
C LEU A 43 6.46 -3.56 7.40
N ARG A 44 7.58 -3.67 8.14
CA ARG A 44 7.53 -3.97 9.57
C ARG A 44 6.77 -2.90 10.35
N GLN A 45 7.09 -1.62 10.12
CA GLN A 45 6.44 -0.51 10.81
C GLN A 45 4.94 -0.50 10.55
N ALA A 46 4.53 -0.69 9.29
CA ALA A 46 3.12 -0.81 8.92
C ALA A 46 2.43 -1.99 9.63
N LYS A 47 3.05 -3.18 9.63
CA LYS A 47 2.51 -4.40 10.28
C LYS A 47 2.36 -4.26 11.80
N THR A 48 3.19 -3.43 12.45
CA THR A 48 3.21 -3.28 13.91
C THR A 48 2.61 -1.98 14.42
N ALA A 49 2.01 -1.16 13.56
CA ALA A 49 1.48 0.15 13.93
C ALA A 49 0.30 0.08 14.92
N PHE A 50 -0.53 -0.97 14.79
CA PHE A 50 -1.70 -1.23 15.62
C PHE A 50 -1.79 -2.73 15.96
N PRO A 51 -2.54 -3.11 17.01
CA PRO A 51 -2.88 -4.51 17.23
C PRO A 51 -3.79 -5.06 16.13
N ASP A 52 -3.64 -6.33 15.79
CA ASP A 52 -4.55 -7.06 14.87
C ASP A 52 -4.58 -6.46 13.45
N ILE A 53 -3.41 -6.24 12.86
CA ILE A 53 -3.25 -5.78 11.47
C ILE A 53 -3.17 -6.97 10.52
N ILE A 54 -3.83 -6.84 9.37
CA ILE A 54 -3.50 -7.55 8.13
C ILE A 54 -2.80 -6.54 7.22
N LEU A 55 -1.51 -6.75 6.97
CA LEU A 55 -0.73 -5.96 6.04
C LEU A 55 -0.89 -6.53 4.63
N VAL A 56 -1.58 -5.75 3.81
CA VAL A 56 -1.72 -5.95 2.39
C VAL A 56 -0.63 -5.15 1.70
N SER A 57 0.12 -5.76 0.78
CA SER A 57 1.16 -5.06 0.03
C SER A 57 1.07 -5.38 -1.46
N GLY A 58 1.52 -4.46 -2.30
CA GLY A 58 1.49 -4.65 -3.75
C GLY A 58 2.62 -3.88 -4.41
N VAL A 59 2.98 -4.34 -5.60
CA VAL A 59 3.97 -3.68 -6.44
C VAL A 59 3.35 -3.06 -7.67
N ASN A 60 3.80 -1.87 -8.05
CA ASN A 60 3.37 -1.27 -9.31
C ASN A 60 3.91 -2.07 -10.51
N THR A 61 3.15 -2.08 -11.61
CA THR A 61 3.56 -2.72 -12.87
C THR A 61 4.78 -2.02 -13.47
N ASP A 62 5.59 -2.74 -14.27
CA ASP A 62 6.76 -2.15 -14.92
C ASP A 62 6.38 -0.95 -15.82
N ALA A 63 5.23 -1.03 -16.49
CA ALA A 63 4.70 0.04 -17.33
C ALA A 63 4.33 1.30 -16.53
N ASP A 64 3.72 1.13 -15.36
CA ASP A 64 3.41 2.23 -14.45
C ASP A 64 4.68 2.87 -13.90
N VAL A 65 5.66 2.06 -13.47
CA VAL A 65 6.92 2.60 -12.95
C VAL A 65 7.61 3.46 -14.01
N ILE A 66 7.69 2.99 -15.25
CA ILE A 66 8.26 3.78 -16.35
C ILE A 66 7.46 5.08 -16.57
N THR A 67 6.14 5.00 -16.61
CA THR A 67 5.25 6.14 -16.86
C THR A 67 5.39 7.23 -15.79
N TYR A 68 5.43 6.84 -14.51
CA TYR A 68 5.32 7.79 -13.40
C TYR A 68 6.65 8.10 -12.69
N LYS A 69 7.69 7.27 -12.86
CA LYS A 69 9.06 7.50 -12.35
C LYS A 69 10.06 7.87 -13.43
N GLY A 70 9.74 7.65 -14.71
CA GLY A 70 10.60 7.97 -15.85
C GLY A 70 11.76 6.99 -16.06
N HIS A 71 11.83 5.88 -15.32
CA HIS A 71 12.83 4.84 -15.51
C HIS A 71 12.26 3.45 -15.19
N GLY A 72 12.89 2.40 -15.71
CA GLY A 72 12.53 1.02 -15.39
C GLY A 72 13.10 0.54 -14.06
N THR A 73 12.75 -0.70 -13.70
CA THR A 73 13.31 -1.44 -12.55
C THR A 73 14.42 -2.38 -13.00
N VAL A 74 15.29 -2.76 -12.07
CA VAL A 74 16.30 -3.81 -12.28
C VAL A 74 15.64 -5.18 -12.19
N MET A 75 14.81 -5.39 -11.16
CA MET A 75 14.03 -6.60 -10.97
C MET A 75 12.74 -6.55 -11.81
N SER A 76 12.40 -7.66 -12.43
CA SER A 76 11.10 -7.84 -13.10
C SER A 76 9.94 -7.74 -12.11
N TYR A 77 8.76 -7.40 -12.62
CA TYR A 77 7.52 -7.41 -11.84
C TYR A 77 7.32 -8.69 -11.01
N SER A 78 7.56 -9.87 -11.59
CA SER A 78 7.43 -11.15 -10.87
C SER A 78 8.46 -11.32 -9.75
N GLU A 79 9.71 -10.88 -9.95
CA GLU A 79 10.74 -10.96 -8.90
C GLU A 79 10.42 -10.01 -7.73
N ARG A 80 9.85 -8.84 -8.02
CA ARG A 80 9.39 -7.88 -7.00
C ARG A 80 8.19 -8.43 -6.23
N LEU A 81 7.23 -9.08 -6.90
CA LEU A 81 6.12 -9.80 -6.25
C LEU A 81 6.63 -10.93 -5.34
N THR A 82 7.52 -11.79 -5.83
CA THR A 82 8.09 -12.89 -5.03
C THR A 82 8.79 -12.38 -3.78
N SER A 83 9.39 -11.18 -3.84
CA SER A 83 10.00 -10.55 -2.66
C SER A 83 8.95 -10.21 -1.58
N LEU A 84 7.77 -9.73 -1.98
CA LEU A 84 6.66 -9.47 -1.05
C LEU A 84 6.04 -10.77 -0.51
N GLU A 85 5.79 -11.75 -1.38
CA GLU A 85 5.23 -13.06 -1.01
C GLU A 85 6.07 -13.79 0.05
N ASN A 86 7.38 -13.51 0.09
CA ASN A 86 8.32 -14.10 1.05
C ASN A 86 8.71 -13.13 2.19
N CYS A 87 8.11 -11.94 2.26
CA CYS A 87 8.37 -11.01 3.34
C CYS A 87 7.57 -11.38 4.59
N ARG A 88 8.26 -11.61 5.72
CA ARG A 88 7.65 -11.99 7.01
C ARG A 88 6.50 -11.09 7.46
N TYR A 89 6.51 -9.81 7.08
CA TYR A 89 5.55 -8.82 7.57
C TYR A 89 4.31 -8.68 6.69
N VAL A 90 4.34 -9.21 5.47
CA VAL A 90 3.24 -9.12 4.50
C VAL A 90 2.34 -10.34 4.68
N ASP A 91 1.04 -10.10 4.87
CA ASP A 91 0.05 -11.19 4.99
C ASP A 91 -0.63 -11.48 3.64
N GLU A 92 -0.84 -10.46 2.83
CA GLU A 92 -1.53 -10.57 1.54
C GLU A 92 -0.80 -9.73 0.47
N VAL A 93 -0.69 -10.29 -0.74
CA VAL A 93 -0.11 -9.59 -1.89
C VAL A 93 -1.20 -9.24 -2.90
N LEU A 94 -1.30 -7.97 -3.27
CA LEU A 94 -2.11 -7.49 -4.38
C LEU A 94 -1.29 -7.52 -5.68
N TYR A 95 -1.87 -8.16 -6.67
CA TYR A 95 -1.35 -8.17 -8.04
C TYR A 95 -1.96 -7.01 -8.82
N ASP A 96 -1.17 -6.50 -9.75
CA ASP A 96 -1.49 -5.44 -10.71
C ASP A 96 -1.95 -4.17 -10.00
N LEU A 97 -1.21 -3.78 -8.96
CA LEU A 97 -1.47 -2.57 -8.21
C LEU A 97 -1.24 -1.36 -9.13
N PRO A 98 -2.28 -0.56 -9.42
CA PRO A 98 -2.12 0.63 -10.22
C PRO A 98 -1.29 1.66 -9.45
N TYR A 99 -0.51 2.48 -10.16
CA TYR A 99 0.21 3.59 -9.54
C TYR A 99 -0.74 4.63 -8.91
N VAL A 100 -1.92 4.79 -9.51
CA VAL A 100 -2.98 5.67 -9.05
C VAL A 100 -4.22 4.83 -8.82
N TYR A 101 -4.67 4.76 -7.59
CA TYR A 101 -5.93 4.11 -7.21
C TYR A 101 -6.89 5.14 -6.64
N ASP A 102 -8.18 4.83 -6.67
CA ASP A 102 -9.29 5.61 -6.11
C ASP A 102 -9.89 4.92 -4.85
N LEU A 103 -10.87 5.56 -4.23
CA LEU A 103 -11.60 4.97 -3.09
C LEU A 103 -12.35 3.69 -3.48
N GLU A 104 -12.78 3.55 -4.74
CA GLU A 104 -13.45 2.32 -5.20
C GLU A 104 -12.48 1.14 -5.17
N TYR A 105 -11.25 1.32 -5.63
CA TYR A 105 -10.19 0.32 -5.55
C TYR A 105 -9.91 -0.08 -4.09
N LEU A 106 -9.79 0.89 -3.18
CA LEU A 106 -9.55 0.62 -1.76
C LEU A 106 -10.72 -0.15 -1.14
N ASN A 107 -11.96 0.28 -1.42
CA ASN A 107 -13.15 -0.38 -0.88
C ASN A 107 -13.31 -1.82 -1.41
N ARG A 108 -13.03 -2.04 -2.69
CA ARG A 108 -13.08 -3.38 -3.31
C ARG A 108 -12.05 -4.33 -2.72
N ASN A 109 -10.88 -3.81 -2.33
CA ASN A 109 -9.82 -4.57 -1.67
C ASN A 109 -9.92 -4.56 -0.13
N GLN A 110 -11.00 -3.95 0.40
CA GLN A 110 -11.30 -3.84 1.82
C GLN A 110 -10.14 -3.22 2.61
N ILE A 111 -9.57 -2.13 2.11
CA ILE A 111 -8.47 -1.42 2.76
C ILE A 111 -9.02 -0.35 3.70
N ASP A 112 -8.62 -0.40 4.98
CA ASP A 112 -8.97 0.61 5.97
C ASP A 112 -8.03 1.82 5.88
N LEU A 113 -6.72 1.56 5.84
CA LEU A 113 -5.68 2.60 5.88
C LEU A 113 -4.60 2.36 4.82
N VAL A 114 -3.93 3.44 4.41
CA VAL A 114 -2.73 3.37 3.57
C VAL A 114 -1.49 3.80 4.37
N ALA A 115 -0.44 3.00 4.31
CA ALA A 115 0.85 3.27 4.95
C ALA A 115 1.91 3.60 3.89
N HIS A 116 2.50 4.79 3.99
CA HIS A 116 3.59 5.27 3.14
C HIS A 116 4.46 6.26 3.95
N ASP A 117 5.64 6.59 3.44
CA ASP A 117 6.49 7.64 4.01
C ASP A 117 5.82 9.03 4.00
N ASP A 118 6.45 9.96 4.74
CA ASP A 118 5.98 11.32 5.00
C ASP A 118 6.22 12.33 3.87
N LEU A 119 6.90 11.94 2.80
CA LEU A 119 7.28 12.88 1.76
C LEU A 119 6.12 13.04 0.75
N PRO A 120 5.79 14.28 0.35
CA PRO A 120 4.92 14.50 -0.80
C PRO A 120 5.53 13.78 -1.99
N TYR A 121 4.77 12.88 -2.55
CA TYR A 121 5.26 12.06 -3.63
C TYR A 121 5.07 12.82 -4.94
N ILE A 122 6.18 13.33 -5.47
CA ILE A 122 6.22 14.13 -6.68
C ILE A 122 6.49 13.16 -7.84
N PRO A 123 5.53 12.91 -8.75
CA PRO A 123 5.76 12.06 -9.90
C PRO A 123 6.72 12.74 -10.89
N SER A 124 7.21 12.00 -11.89
CA SER A 124 8.05 12.59 -12.94
C SER A 124 7.35 13.76 -13.63
N PRO A 125 8.08 14.77 -14.16
CA PRO A 125 7.47 15.93 -14.81
C PRO A 125 6.51 15.58 -15.96
N ASP A 126 6.73 14.42 -16.60
CA ASP A 126 5.92 13.91 -17.72
C ASP A 126 4.73 13.06 -17.25
N ALA A 127 4.55 12.85 -15.94
CA ALA A 127 3.46 12.06 -15.42
C ALA A 127 2.12 12.82 -15.48
N PRO A 128 0.99 12.10 -15.63
CA PRO A 128 -0.34 12.69 -15.52
C PRO A 128 -0.50 13.46 -14.19
N VAL A 129 -0.98 14.71 -14.25
CA VAL A 129 -1.01 15.69 -13.15
C VAL A 129 -1.97 15.30 -12.00
N GLU A 130 -2.83 14.30 -12.21
CA GLU A 130 -3.81 13.87 -11.20
C GLU A 130 -3.23 12.79 -10.27
N VAL A 131 -2.37 13.13 -9.31
CA VAL A 131 -2.03 12.13 -8.29
C VAL A 131 -1.67 12.70 -6.91
N LEU A 132 -2.28 12.06 -5.89
CA LEU A 132 -1.85 11.93 -4.49
C LEU A 132 -2.32 12.97 -3.47
N ASN A 133 -3.53 13.49 -3.63
CA ASN A 133 -4.30 13.95 -2.47
C ASN A 133 -5.43 12.95 -2.22
N PHE A 134 -5.81 12.77 -0.95
CA PHE A 134 -6.98 12.03 -0.49
C PHE A 134 -6.83 10.54 -0.24
N TYR A 135 -5.96 10.15 0.69
CA TYR A 135 -6.26 8.97 1.51
C TYR A 135 -5.94 9.27 2.97
N ASP A 136 -6.70 8.69 3.90
CA ASP A 136 -6.34 8.64 5.33
C ASP A 136 -5.07 7.80 5.46
N ARG A 137 -3.95 8.47 5.18
CA ARG A 137 -2.61 7.89 5.29
C ARG A 137 -2.20 7.99 6.74
N PHE A 138 -1.71 6.88 7.28
CA PHE A 138 -0.88 6.97 8.46
C PHE A 138 0.57 6.70 8.07
N LYS A 139 1.43 7.28 8.89
CA LYS A 139 2.83 7.48 8.60
C LYS A 139 3.60 6.29 9.17
N VAL A 140 4.54 5.77 8.39
CA VAL A 140 5.46 4.69 8.76
C VAL A 140 6.89 5.06 8.46
#